data_AF-E3M6H2-F1
#
_entry.id   AF-E3M6H2-F1
#
_cell.length_a   1.000
_cell.length_b   1.000
_cell.length_c   1.000
_cell.angle_alpha   90.00
_cell.angle_beta   90.00
_cell.angle_gamma   90.00
#
_symmetry.space_group_name_H-M   'P 1'
#
loop_
_entity.id
_entity.type
_entity.pdbx_description
1 polymer ?
#
loop_
_entity_poly.entity_id
_entity_poly.type
_entity_poly.pdbx_seq_one_letter_code
_entity_poly.pdbx_strand_id
1 'polypeptide(L)'
;MLKIMIVSHFYVIINNEFESQFVINVTFFRFKMTSMDLIGRESGKDKTLIYLLSQTAIKNKIKCHTNIIKNRKQHQETTLQDHFNIMILSLSLFILGFIGLSETATCRYPHEKFIGKRCYSFVSKRHPYAAAEEYCHSHGYALATVDTAITANFLASTAATEFGSNNGQFWIGLSRKKDYSLFYWDDGTNVAYTNFEAGFPNTKDYVAENVRNGRWQTLAEHKELEFVCSYDPLSTTTPAPTTTPTTVKTTTVTTTTTVKKTTATTMTTPKPTTTVSTTTTTTVPPTTTAKACPRGFTLFEPTQKCYIVLVYGNDSDYPVVPDDAPFLTKENQRCAKYGATVATVHSSGLNDILRSLIYERFNDTRYATIGLRNIDMKTIGGKWAWFDGSATDYLNFGNMFPKTGDFIAQTSSQGFWVTYTHTAPNEGVVCSVDF
;
A
#
# COMPACT_ATOMS: atom_id res chain seq x y z
N MET A 1 16.48 2.81 -34.35
CA MET A 1 16.85 3.76 -35.42
C MET A 1 17.76 4.91 -34.95
N LEU A 2 17.50 5.57 -33.81
CA LEU A 2 18.31 6.73 -33.36
C LEU A 2 19.84 6.51 -33.32
N LYS A 3 20.31 5.31 -32.90
CA LYS A 3 21.74 4.95 -32.89
C LYS A 3 22.42 4.97 -34.28
N ILE A 4 21.68 4.74 -35.37
CA ILE A 4 22.26 4.74 -36.73
C ILE A 4 22.43 6.18 -37.24
N MET A 5 21.47 7.06 -36.97
CA MET A 5 21.50 8.46 -37.44
C MET A 5 22.66 9.28 -36.85
N ILE A 6 23.07 8.99 -35.61
CA ILE A 6 24.20 9.67 -34.94
C ILE A 6 25.53 9.25 -35.56
N VAL A 7 25.73 7.96 -35.83
CA VAL A 7 26.96 7.44 -36.48
C VAL A 7 27.11 8.01 -37.89
N SER A 8 26.01 8.09 -38.66
CA SER A 8 26.03 8.73 -39.98
C SER A 8 26.38 10.22 -39.92
N HIS A 9 25.87 10.98 -38.94
CA HIS A 9 26.21 12.40 -38.80
C HIS A 9 27.69 12.64 -38.49
N PHE A 10 28.27 11.90 -37.55
CA PHE A 10 29.70 12.02 -37.24
C PHE A 10 30.60 11.63 -38.43
N TYR A 11 30.21 10.61 -39.21
CA TYR A 11 30.95 10.21 -40.40
C TYR A 11 30.93 11.28 -41.50
N VAL A 12 29.84 12.03 -41.66
CA VAL A 12 29.74 13.13 -42.65
C VAL A 12 30.57 14.34 -42.23
N ILE A 13 30.56 14.72 -40.94
CA ILE A 13 31.31 15.88 -40.44
C ILE A 13 32.83 15.68 -40.60
N ILE A 14 33.34 14.49 -40.25
CA ILE A 14 34.77 14.18 -40.34
C ILE A 14 35.28 14.20 -41.80
N ASN A 15 34.48 13.73 -42.77
CA ASN A 15 34.88 13.78 -44.18
C ASN A 15 34.91 15.22 -44.75
N ASN A 16 34.01 16.11 -44.30
CA ASN A 16 34.01 17.52 -44.73
C ASN A 16 35.22 18.32 -44.23
N GLU A 17 35.70 18.09 -43.00
CA GLU A 17 36.96 18.70 -42.54
C GLU A 17 38.19 18.14 -43.29
N PHE A 18 38.16 16.86 -43.68
CA PHE A 18 39.26 16.20 -44.39
C PHE A 18 39.46 16.73 -45.81
N GLU A 19 38.37 16.90 -46.57
CA GLU A 19 38.40 17.55 -47.90
C GLU A 19 38.99 18.97 -47.80
N SER A 20 38.57 19.75 -46.80
CA SER A 20 39.06 21.12 -46.58
C SER A 20 40.57 21.17 -46.34
N GLN A 21 41.10 20.33 -45.44
CA GLN A 21 42.54 20.22 -45.15
C GLN A 21 43.37 19.75 -46.38
N PHE A 22 42.81 18.87 -47.21
CA PHE A 22 43.47 18.36 -48.41
C PHE A 22 43.53 19.43 -49.52
N VAL A 23 42.41 20.12 -49.79
CA VAL A 23 42.33 21.22 -50.77
C VAL A 23 43.25 22.38 -50.40
N ILE A 24 43.33 22.75 -49.11
CA ILE A 24 44.22 23.82 -48.62
C ILE A 24 45.70 23.48 -48.92
N ASN A 25 46.14 22.25 -48.61
CA ASN A 25 47.54 21.85 -48.86
C ASN A 25 47.89 21.78 -50.35
N VAL A 26 46.98 21.28 -51.20
CA VAL A 26 47.21 21.23 -52.66
C VAL A 26 47.24 22.64 -53.27
N THR A 27 46.36 23.54 -52.83
CA THR A 27 46.31 24.93 -53.32
C THR A 27 47.55 25.72 -52.91
N PHE A 28 48.01 25.57 -51.66
CA PHE A 28 49.24 26.20 -51.17
C PHE A 28 50.50 25.70 -51.93
N PHE A 29 50.51 24.43 -52.36
CA PHE A 29 51.58 23.88 -53.21
C PHE A 29 51.55 24.44 -54.64
N ARG A 30 50.35 24.58 -55.23
CA ARG A 30 50.18 25.14 -56.58
C ARG A 30 50.70 26.58 -56.66
N PHE A 31 50.43 27.37 -55.63
CA PHE A 31 50.91 28.75 -55.48
C PHE A 31 52.44 28.84 -55.36
N LYS A 32 53.08 27.82 -54.78
CA LYS A 32 54.54 27.79 -54.57
C LYS A 32 55.31 27.40 -55.85
N MET A 33 54.76 26.52 -56.69
CA MET A 33 55.37 26.22 -58.00
C MET A 33 55.34 27.44 -58.94
N THR A 34 54.23 28.17 -59.05
CA THR A 34 54.17 29.40 -59.86
C THR A 34 55.12 30.49 -59.38
N SER A 35 55.51 30.50 -58.09
CA SER A 35 56.52 31.43 -57.58
C SER A 35 57.96 31.10 -58.02
N MET A 36 58.26 29.83 -58.34
CA MET A 36 59.62 29.41 -58.75
C MET A 36 59.93 29.70 -60.23
N ASP A 37 58.91 29.82 -61.08
CA ASP A 37 59.08 30.24 -62.49
C ASP A 37 59.38 31.74 -62.65
N LEU A 38 59.08 32.56 -61.63
CA LEU A 38 59.25 34.02 -61.65
C LEU A 38 60.63 34.51 -61.19
N ILE A 39 61.51 33.62 -60.71
CA ILE A 39 62.89 33.99 -60.32
C ILE A 39 63.84 33.61 -61.48
N GLY A 40 64.29 34.65 -62.19
CA GLY A 40 64.91 34.51 -63.51
C GLY A 40 66.38 34.08 -63.52
N ARG A 41 66.75 33.51 -64.68
CA ARG A 41 68.05 33.64 -65.35
C ARG A 41 69.31 33.03 -64.69
N GLU A 42 69.41 31.70 -64.70
CA GLU A 42 70.71 31.00 -64.79
C GLU A 42 70.59 29.55 -65.33
N SER A 43 71.74 28.97 -65.70
CA SER A 43 72.05 27.64 -66.27
C SER A 43 70.94 26.57 -66.28
N GLY A 44 70.63 26.04 -67.48
CA GLY A 44 69.58 25.03 -67.70
C GLY A 44 69.86 23.60 -67.17
N LYS A 45 71.01 23.32 -66.56
CA LYS A 45 71.32 21.99 -65.99
C LYS A 45 70.95 21.87 -64.51
N ASP A 46 71.15 22.91 -63.70
CA ASP A 46 70.84 22.87 -62.26
C ASP A 46 69.33 22.87 -61.97
N LYS A 47 68.54 23.57 -62.79
CA LYS A 47 67.08 23.62 -62.62
C LYS A 47 66.44 22.23 -62.62
N THR A 48 66.89 21.34 -63.50
CA THR A 48 66.38 19.96 -63.60
C THR A 48 66.75 19.14 -62.37
N LEU A 49 67.96 19.29 -61.83
CA LEU A 49 68.40 18.58 -60.63
C LEU A 49 67.65 19.08 -59.38
N ILE A 50 67.52 20.39 -59.21
CA ILE A 50 66.74 21.02 -58.13
C ILE A 50 65.26 20.60 -58.21
N TYR A 51 64.69 20.54 -59.42
CA TYR A 51 63.33 20.06 -59.64
C TYR A 51 63.17 18.58 -59.23
N LEU A 52 64.07 17.69 -59.65
CA LEU A 52 64.02 16.26 -59.29
C LEU A 52 64.23 16.01 -57.79
N LEU A 53 65.13 16.77 -57.14
CA LEU A 53 65.33 16.72 -55.69
C LEU A 53 64.09 17.22 -54.94
N SER A 54 63.46 18.31 -55.39
CA SER A 54 62.23 18.82 -54.77
C SER A 54 61.07 17.83 -54.94
N GLN A 55 60.88 17.23 -56.12
CA GLN A 55 59.87 16.19 -56.36
C GLN A 55 60.10 14.95 -55.50
N THR A 56 61.36 14.55 -55.27
CA THR A 56 61.71 13.42 -54.39
C THR A 56 61.41 13.75 -52.92
N ALA A 57 61.77 14.95 -52.46
CA ALA A 57 61.43 15.43 -51.12
C ALA A 57 59.91 15.52 -50.89
N ILE A 58 59.15 15.98 -51.89
CA ILE A 58 57.68 16.03 -51.86
C ILE A 58 57.09 14.62 -51.74
N LYS A 59 57.52 13.67 -52.59
CA LYS A 59 57.07 12.26 -52.51
C LYS A 59 57.36 11.64 -51.14
N ASN A 60 58.54 11.88 -50.57
CA ASN A 60 58.91 11.39 -49.25
C ASN A 60 58.06 12.04 -48.14
N LYS A 61 57.77 13.35 -48.23
CA LYS A 61 56.92 14.06 -47.27
C LYS A 61 55.46 13.58 -47.33
N ILE A 62 54.91 13.37 -48.53
CA ILE A 62 53.57 12.78 -48.72
C ILE A 62 53.53 11.38 -48.11
N LYS A 63 54.48 10.49 -48.46
CA LYS A 63 54.56 9.12 -47.93
C LYS A 63 54.64 9.09 -46.40
N CYS A 64 55.43 9.99 -45.80
CA CYS A 64 55.50 10.16 -44.35
C CYS A 64 54.15 10.57 -43.75
N HIS A 65 53.48 11.56 -44.35
CA HIS A 65 52.18 12.04 -43.86
C HIS A 65 51.08 10.99 -44.00
N THR A 66 51.02 10.27 -45.12
CA THR A 66 50.09 9.14 -45.33
C THR A 66 50.32 8.03 -44.30
N ASN A 67 51.57 7.70 -43.96
CA ASN A 67 51.87 6.71 -42.91
C ASN A 67 51.43 7.19 -41.53
N ILE A 68 51.63 8.47 -41.19
CA ILE A 68 51.17 9.05 -39.91
C ILE A 68 49.63 9.00 -39.83
N ILE A 69 48.93 9.35 -40.91
CA ILE A 69 47.45 9.28 -40.96
C ILE A 69 46.97 7.83 -40.81
N LYS A 70 47.60 6.88 -41.53
CA LYS A 70 47.25 5.45 -41.43
C LYS A 70 47.45 4.92 -39.99
N ASN A 71 48.57 5.25 -39.34
CA ASN A 71 48.83 4.85 -37.97
C ASN A 71 47.86 5.48 -36.98
N ARG A 72 47.51 6.77 -37.13
CA ARG A 72 46.47 7.41 -36.29
C ARG A 72 45.11 6.77 -36.47
N LYS A 73 44.71 6.48 -37.72
CA LYS A 73 43.43 5.83 -38.01
C LYS A 73 43.38 4.42 -37.40
N GLN A 74 44.44 3.63 -37.57
CA GLN A 74 44.52 2.29 -37.00
C GLN A 74 44.53 2.31 -35.46
N HIS A 75 45.21 3.28 -34.84
CA HIS A 75 45.17 3.47 -33.39
C HIS A 75 43.76 3.86 -32.91
N GLN A 76 43.08 4.77 -33.61
CA GLN A 76 41.71 5.19 -33.31
C GLN A 76 40.70 4.05 -33.50
N GLU A 77 40.87 3.22 -34.53
CA GLU A 77 40.07 1.99 -34.76
C GLU A 77 40.29 0.96 -33.64
N THR A 78 41.55 0.74 -33.19
CA THR A 78 41.81 -0.14 -32.03
C THR A 78 41.21 0.42 -30.73
N THR A 79 41.41 1.71 -30.43
CA THR A 79 40.88 2.34 -29.22
C THR A 79 39.35 2.31 -29.19
N LEU A 80 38.68 2.50 -30.33
CA LEU A 80 37.23 2.38 -30.44
C LEU A 80 36.75 0.93 -30.21
N GLN A 81 37.47 -0.06 -30.73
CA GLN A 81 37.18 -1.47 -30.50
C GLN A 81 37.38 -1.86 -29.03
N ASP A 82 38.44 -1.36 -28.38
CA ASP A 82 38.70 -1.60 -26.96
C ASP A 82 37.61 -0.96 -26.08
N HIS A 83 37.20 0.28 -26.35
CA HIS A 83 36.06 0.89 -25.68
C HIS A 83 34.74 0.13 -25.90
N PHE A 84 34.51 -0.40 -27.10
CA PHE A 84 33.32 -1.21 -27.40
C PHE A 84 33.34 -2.53 -26.63
N ASN A 85 34.49 -3.21 -26.56
CA ASN A 85 34.68 -4.43 -25.78
C ASN A 85 34.51 -4.17 -24.26
N ILE A 86 35.09 -3.07 -23.74
CA ILE A 86 34.92 -2.66 -22.34
C ILE A 86 33.44 -2.34 -22.03
N MET A 87 32.73 -1.69 -22.95
CA MET A 87 31.30 -1.41 -22.80
C MET A 87 30.47 -2.71 -22.81
N ILE A 88 30.79 -3.69 -23.64
CA ILE A 88 30.11 -5.00 -23.63
C ILE A 88 30.39 -5.75 -22.33
N LEU A 89 31.63 -5.76 -21.85
CA LEU A 89 32.00 -6.41 -20.59
C LEU A 89 31.33 -5.74 -19.39
N SER A 90 31.27 -4.41 -19.34
CA SER A 90 30.55 -3.70 -18.28
C SER A 90 29.05 -3.94 -18.34
N LEU A 91 28.44 -3.99 -19.53
CA LEU A 91 27.02 -4.31 -19.69
C LEU A 91 26.71 -5.76 -19.28
N SER A 92 27.60 -6.70 -19.61
CA SER A 92 27.49 -8.11 -19.21
C SER A 92 27.62 -8.30 -17.71
N LEU A 93 28.56 -7.60 -17.06
CA LEU A 93 28.70 -7.56 -15.60
C LEU A 93 27.48 -6.90 -14.93
N PHE A 94 26.90 -5.86 -15.54
CA PHE A 94 25.70 -5.21 -15.02
C PHE A 94 24.46 -6.12 -15.14
N ILE A 95 24.32 -6.87 -16.24
CA ILE A 95 23.27 -7.87 -16.44
C ILE A 95 23.43 -9.03 -15.44
N LEU A 96 24.65 -9.55 -15.26
CA LEU A 96 24.93 -10.59 -14.26
C LEU A 96 24.70 -10.09 -12.82
N GLY A 97 24.98 -8.81 -12.54
CA GLY A 97 24.63 -8.17 -11.27
C GLY A 97 23.12 -7.99 -11.05
N PHE A 98 22.36 -7.71 -12.11
CA PHE A 98 20.89 -7.60 -12.04
C PHE A 98 20.18 -8.96 -11.91
N ILE A 99 20.77 -10.05 -12.44
CA ILE A 99 20.26 -11.42 -12.24
C ILE A 99 20.45 -11.88 -10.77
N GLY A 100 21.28 -11.19 -9.98
CA GLY A 100 21.59 -11.57 -8.60
C GLY A 100 20.54 -11.23 -7.53
N LEU A 101 19.52 -10.42 -7.82
CA LEU A 101 18.54 -9.95 -6.82
C LEU A 101 17.11 -9.82 -7.37
N SER A 102 16.53 -10.91 -7.85
CA SER A 102 15.07 -11.07 -7.79
C SER A 102 14.73 -12.44 -7.21
N GLU A 103 14.47 -12.48 -5.90
CA GLU A 103 13.68 -13.55 -5.29
C GLU A 103 12.27 -13.45 -5.87
N THR A 104 12.01 -14.15 -6.97
CA THR A 104 10.65 -14.34 -7.47
C THR A 104 9.94 -15.24 -6.47
N ALA A 105 9.26 -14.63 -5.51
CA ALA A 105 8.38 -15.31 -4.57
C ALA A 105 7.44 -16.23 -5.36
N THR A 106 7.59 -17.54 -5.13
CA THR A 106 6.85 -18.60 -5.81
C THR A 106 6.37 -19.57 -4.76
N CYS A 107 5.24 -20.20 -5.02
CA CYS A 107 4.66 -21.14 -4.07
C CYS A 107 5.38 -22.48 -4.09
N ARG A 108 5.44 -23.11 -2.92
CA ARG A 108 6.06 -24.40 -2.64
C ARG A 108 5.47 -25.51 -3.50
N TYR A 109 4.18 -25.46 -3.78
CA TYR A 109 3.50 -26.45 -4.62
C TYR A 109 2.79 -25.82 -5.84
N PRO A 110 2.85 -26.42 -7.05
CA PRO A 110 2.29 -25.82 -8.26
C PRO A 110 0.77 -25.59 -8.30
N HIS A 111 0.01 -26.20 -7.37
CA HIS A 111 -1.44 -26.03 -7.29
C HIS A 111 -1.85 -24.85 -6.39
N GLU A 112 -0.94 -24.37 -5.54
CA GLU A 112 -1.12 -23.19 -4.70
C GLU A 112 -1.22 -21.93 -5.57
N LYS A 113 -1.94 -20.93 -5.08
CA LYS A 113 -2.16 -19.67 -5.81
C LYS A 113 -1.36 -18.55 -5.14
N PHE A 114 -0.50 -17.87 -5.90
CA PHE A 114 0.24 -16.71 -5.42
C PHE A 114 -0.55 -15.42 -5.66
N ILE A 115 -0.79 -14.62 -4.62
CA ILE A 115 -1.29 -13.25 -4.78
C ILE A 115 -0.76 -12.32 -3.68
N GLY A 116 -0.38 -11.10 -4.09
CA GLY A 116 0.22 -10.09 -3.21
C GLY A 116 1.60 -10.53 -2.73
N LYS A 117 1.67 -11.08 -1.51
CA LYS A 117 2.88 -11.64 -0.89
C LYS A 117 2.69 -13.05 -0.36
N ARG A 118 1.52 -13.65 -0.56
CA ARG A 118 1.13 -14.92 0.08
C ARG A 118 0.78 -15.98 -0.95
N CYS A 119 1.04 -17.22 -0.57
CA CYS A 119 0.60 -18.42 -1.25
C CYS A 119 -0.63 -18.99 -0.54
N TYR A 120 -1.64 -19.37 -1.31
CA TYR A 120 -2.92 -19.86 -0.80
C TYR A 120 -3.21 -21.27 -1.30
N SER A 121 -3.66 -22.13 -0.39
CA SER A 121 -4.05 -23.52 -0.67
C SER A 121 -5.52 -23.73 -0.29
N PHE A 122 -6.33 -24.18 -1.25
CA PHE A 122 -7.77 -24.36 -1.10
C PHE A 122 -8.06 -25.80 -0.68
N VAL A 123 -8.66 -25.99 0.49
CA VAL A 123 -8.87 -27.30 1.09
C VAL A 123 -10.38 -27.63 1.11
N SER A 124 -10.82 -28.48 0.19
CA SER A 124 -12.22 -28.88 0.03
C SER A 124 -12.73 -29.85 1.12
N LYS A 125 -11.97 -30.07 2.19
CA LYS A 125 -12.40 -30.82 3.38
C LYS A 125 -13.22 -29.88 4.25
N ARG A 126 -14.34 -30.37 4.81
CA ARG A 126 -15.18 -29.58 5.72
C ARG A 126 -14.78 -29.84 7.16
N HIS A 127 -14.39 -28.79 7.88
CA HIS A 127 -13.98 -28.88 9.29
C HIS A 127 -14.57 -27.75 10.15
N PRO A 128 -14.79 -27.98 11.46
CA PRO A 128 -14.93 -26.91 12.45
C PRO A 128 -13.68 -26.02 12.43
N TYR A 129 -13.82 -24.74 12.81
CA TYR A 129 -12.72 -23.77 12.67
C TYR A 129 -11.40 -24.25 13.29
N ALA A 130 -11.42 -24.74 14.54
CA ALA A 130 -10.22 -25.19 15.23
C ALA A 130 -9.51 -26.38 14.54
N ALA A 131 -10.27 -27.27 13.88
CA ALA A 131 -9.70 -28.39 13.13
C ALA A 131 -9.19 -27.95 11.74
N ALA A 132 -9.73 -26.86 11.17
CA ALA A 132 -9.20 -26.23 9.97
C ALA A 132 -7.88 -25.49 10.26
N GLU A 133 -7.80 -24.82 11.42
CA GLU A 133 -6.58 -24.18 11.96
C GLU A 133 -5.47 -25.22 12.18
N GLU A 134 -5.74 -26.27 12.96
CA GLU A 134 -4.81 -27.40 13.18
C GLU A 134 -4.38 -28.07 11.86
N TYR A 135 -5.28 -28.19 10.89
CA TYR A 135 -4.95 -28.71 9.57
C TYR A 135 -3.93 -27.82 8.85
N CYS A 136 -4.13 -26.50 8.80
CA CYS A 136 -3.16 -25.61 8.16
C CYS A 136 -1.80 -25.65 8.90
N HIS A 137 -1.81 -25.61 10.24
CA HIS A 137 -0.61 -25.61 11.07
C HIS A 137 0.21 -26.89 10.89
N SER A 138 -0.46 -28.06 10.85
CA SER A 138 0.21 -29.36 10.64
C SER A 138 0.89 -29.51 9.27
N HIS A 139 0.55 -28.67 8.29
CA HIS A 139 1.20 -28.61 6.97
C HIS A 139 2.22 -27.45 6.85
N GLY A 140 2.45 -26.70 7.92
CA GLY A 140 3.38 -25.56 7.94
C GLY A 140 2.80 -24.27 7.35
N TYR A 141 1.48 -24.09 7.47
CA TYR A 141 0.72 -22.92 7.03
C TYR A 141 -0.09 -22.33 8.19
N ALA A 142 -0.66 -21.14 8.01
CA ALA A 142 -1.78 -20.64 8.79
C ALA A 142 -3.09 -20.81 8.01
N LEU A 143 -4.24 -20.60 8.64
CA LEU A 143 -5.48 -20.27 7.92
C LEU A 143 -5.30 -18.94 7.15
N ALA A 144 -6.10 -18.74 6.10
CA ALA A 144 -5.85 -17.67 5.13
C ALA A 144 -5.95 -16.26 5.72
N THR A 145 -4.87 -15.50 5.59
CA THR A 145 -4.83 -14.06 5.90
C THR A 145 -5.25 -13.24 4.69
N VAL A 146 -6.09 -12.22 4.90
CA VAL A 146 -6.66 -11.41 3.82
C VAL A 146 -6.37 -9.93 4.03
N ASP A 147 -5.28 -9.45 3.42
CA ASP A 147 -4.76 -8.08 3.65
C ASP A 147 -5.44 -7.00 2.78
N THR A 148 -6.15 -7.37 1.72
CA THR A 148 -6.72 -6.42 0.76
C THR A 148 -8.03 -6.91 0.14
N ALA A 149 -8.82 -5.96 -0.40
CA ALA A 149 -10.01 -6.27 -1.21
C ALA A 149 -9.68 -7.03 -2.50
N ILE A 150 -8.47 -6.89 -3.04
CA ILE A 150 -8.02 -7.67 -4.21
C ILE A 150 -7.84 -9.14 -3.79
N THR A 151 -7.22 -9.38 -2.63
CA THR A 151 -7.08 -10.71 -2.04
C THR A 151 -8.45 -11.35 -1.78
N ALA A 152 -9.38 -10.66 -1.12
CA ALA A 152 -10.73 -11.19 -0.86
C ALA A 152 -11.46 -11.58 -2.16
N ASN A 153 -11.52 -10.67 -3.15
CA ASN A 153 -12.17 -10.99 -4.43
C ASN A 153 -11.49 -12.17 -5.17
N PHE A 154 -10.16 -12.30 -5.04
CA PHE A 154 -9.42 -13.43 -5.60
C PHE A 154 -9.72 -14.75 -4.87
N LEU A 155 -9.76 -14.76 -3.54
CA LEU A 155 -10.10 -15.96 -2.76
C LEU A 155 -11.54 -16.40 -3.03
N ALA A 156 -12.50 -15.49 -2.97
CA ALA A 156 -13.90 -15.76 -3.31
C ALA A 156 -14.06 -16.38 -4.71
N SER A 157 -13.50 -15.75 -5.75
CA SER A 157 -13.62 -16.24 -7.14
C SER A 157 -12.89 -17.56 -7.38
N THR A 158 -11.76 -17.79 -6.72
CA THR A 158 -11.03 -19.07 -6.79
C THR A 158 -11.78 -20.17 -6.03
N ALA A 159 -12.28 -19.88 -4.83
CA ALA A 159 -13.08 -20.80 -4.02
C ALA A 159 -14.37 -21.26 -4.74
N ALA A 160 -15.00 -20.40 -5.55
CA ALA A 160 -16.13 -20.79 -6.40
C ALA A 160 -15.78 -21.95 -7.34
N THR A 161 -14.55 -21.96 -7.84
CA THR A 161 -14.03 -22.99 -8.75
C THR A 161 -13.53 -24.21 -7.99
N GLU A 162 -12.63 -24.02 -7.01
CA GLU A 162 -11.96 -25.11 -6.27
C GLU A 162 -12.92 -25.89 -5.34
N PHE A 163 -13.98 -25.25 -4.83
CA PHE A 163 -15.02 -25.91 -4.02
C PHE A 163 -16.31 -26.22 -4.82
N GLY A 164 -16.37 -25.86 -6.10
CA GLY A 164 -17.51 -26.15 -6.99
C GLY A 164 -18.84 -25.54 -6.54
N SER A 165 -18.85 -24.44 -5.79
CA SER A 165 -20.05 -23.86 -5.18
C SER A 165 -20.08 -22.34 -5.22
N ASN A 166 -20.95 -21.77 -6.05
CA ASN A 166 -21.10 -20.30 -6.21
C ASN A 166 -21.81 -19.60 -5.04
N ASN A 167 -22.31 -20.35 -4.05
CA ASN A 167 -23.04 -19.83 -2.89
C ASN A 167 -22.46 -20.34 -1.55
N GLY A 168 -21.22 -20.85 -1.56
CA GLY A 168 -20.54 -21.37 -0.39
C GLY A 168 -19.98 -20.29 0.56
N GLN A 169 -19.46 -20.76 1.69
CA GLN A 169 -18.62 -19.99 2.60
C GLN A 169 -17.44 -20.87 3.02
N PHE A 170 -16.28 -20.27 3.25
CA PHE A 170 -15.08 -20.99 3.67
C PHE A 170 -14.37 -20.28 4.83
N TRP A 171 -13.69 -21.03 5.68
CA TRP A 171 -12.92 -20.45 6.78
C TRP A 171 -11.68 -19.70 6.26
N ILE A 172 -11.45 -18.53 6.86
CA ILE A 172 -10.23 -17.72 6.76
C ILE A 172 -9.65 -17.56 8.17
N GLY A 173 -8.39 -17.17 8.30
CA GLY A 173 -7.66 -17.15 9.58
C GLY A 173 -8.01 -16.01 10.53
N LEU A 174 -9.13 -15.31 10.34
CA LEU A 174 -9.55 -14.22 11.22
C LEU A 174 -10.42 -14.79 12.34
N SER A 175 -9.97 -14.65 13.58
CA SER A 175 -10.73 -15.06 14.77
C SER A 175 -10.52 -14.11 15.94
N ARG A 176 -11.25 -14.35 17.03
CA ARG A 176 -11.10 -13.60 18.28
C ARG A 176 -11.32 -14.52 19.49
N LYS A 177 -10.84 -14.11 20.67
CA LYS A 177 -10.90 -14.97 21.89
C LYS A 177 -12.29 -15.07 22.50
N LYS A 178 -13.11 -14.02 22.37
CA LYS A 178 -14.45 -13.92 22.93
C LYS A 178 -15.21 -12.78 22.27
N ASP A 179 -16.53 -12.85 22.36
CA ASP A 179 -17.43 -11.77 21.99
C ASP A 179 -16.90 -10.36 22.30
N TYR A 180 -16.92 -9.54 21.25
CA TYR A 180 -16.51 -8.15 21.21
C TYR A 180 -15.01 -7.84 21.34
N SER A 181 -14.12 -8.82 21.60
CA SER A 181 -12.68 -8.56 21.56
C SER A 181 -12.19 -8.21 20.15
N LEU A 182 -10.97 -7.66 20.07
CA LEU A 182 -10.27 -7.47 18.78
C LEU A 182 -10.11 -8.82 18.07
N PHE A 183 -10.22 -8.78 16.73
CA PHE A 183 -9.85 -9.89 15.87
C PHE A 183 -8.33 -9.90 15.64
N TYR A 184 -7.78 -11.09 15.38
CA TYR A 184 -6.40 -11.30 14.97
C TYR A 184 -6.35 -12.34 13.85
N TRP A 185 -5.33 -12.22 13.00
CA TRP A 185 -5.02 -13.25 12.01
C TRP A 185 -4.25 -14.40 12.69
N ASP A 186 -4.52 -15.63 12.25
CA ASP A 186 -3.88 -16.86 12.71
C ASP A 186 -2.34 -16.84 12.54
N ASP A 187 -1.82 -16.24 11.45
CA ASP A 187 -0.38 -16.03 11.27
C ASP A 187 0.22 -14.86 12.07
N GLY A 188 -0.58 -14.19 12.91
CA GLY A 188 -0.15 -13.05 13.73
C GLY A 188 -0.05 -11.71 12.99
N THR A 189 -0.48 -11.62 11.73
CA THR A 189 -0.50 -10.33 10.99
C THR A 189 -1.44 -9.32 11.66
N ASN A 190 -1.07 -8.03 11.63
CA ASN A 190 -1.94 -6.94 12.07
C ASN A 190 -3.20 -6.85 11.20
N VAL A 191 -4.38 -6.71 11.81
CA VAL A 191 -5.65 -6.56 11.08
C VAL A 191 -5.77 -5.14 10.51
N ALA A 192 -5.21 -4.93 9.31
CA ALA A 192 -5.24 -3.65 8.60
C ALA A 192 -6.45 -3.48 7.66
N TYR A 193 -7.07 -4.59 7.24
CA TYR A 193 -8.21 -4.64 6.30
C TYR A 193 -9.33 -5.52 6.88
N THR A 194 -10.58 -5.11 6.70
CA THR A 194 -11.75 -5.97 6.97
C THR A 194 -12.80 -5.89 5.85
N ASN A 195 -13.53 -6.98 5.60
CA ASN A 195 -14.59 -7.05 4.58
C ASN A 195 -15.93 -7.58 5.11
N PHE A 196 -16.25 -7.34 6.39
CA PHE A 196 -17.47 -7.87 7.03
C PHE A 196 -18.76 -7.47 6.31
N GLU A 197 -19.63 -8.46 6.09
CA GLU A 197 -20.96 -8.27 5.54
C GLU A 197 -21.83 -7.42 6.48
N ALA A 198 -22.79 -6.66 5.93
CA ALA A 198 -23.73 -5.92 6.75
C ALA A 198 -24.47 -6.88 7.71
N GLY A 199 -24.40 -6.60 9.02
CA GLY A 199 -24.85 -7.54 10.06
C GLY A 199 -23.71 -8.15 10.89
N PHE A 200 -22.46 -7.96 10.49
CA PHE A 200 -21.27 -8.58 11.08
C PHE A 200 -20.16 -7.54 11.36
N PRO A 201 -19.22 -7.80 12.28
CA PRO A 201 -19.15 -8.96 13.18
C PRO A 201 -20.28 -8.98 14.21
N ASN A 202 -20.82 -10.18 14.50
CA ASN A 202 -21.88 -10.37 15.50
C ASN A 202 -21.31 -11.01 16.78
N THR A 203 -22.13 -11.71 17.58
CA THR A 203 -21.72 -12.46 18.78
C THR A 203 -21.14 -13.84 18.47
N LYS A 204 -20.24 -13.93 17.49
CA LYS A 204 -19.54 -15.15 17.09
C LYS A 204 -18.09 -14.83 16.76
N ASP A 205 -17.21 -15.79 16.98
CA ASP A 205 -15.78 -15.52 17.14
C ASP A 205 -14.91 -15.90 15.94
N TYR A 206 -15.44 -16.70 15.00
CA TYR A 206 -14.71 -17.27 13.87
C TYR A 206 -15.24 -16.73 12.55
N VAL A 207 -14.36 -16.36 11.62
CA VAL A 207 -14.77 -15.65 10.40
C VAL A 207 -14.69 -16.54 9.17
N ALA A 208 -15.78 -16.57 8.39
CA ALA A 208 -15.83 -17.19 7.08
C ALA A 208 -16.07 -16.15 5.98
N GLU A 209 -15.39 -16.33 4.84
CA GLU A 209 -15.60 -15.51 3.64
C GLU A 209 -16.67 -16.14 2.75
N ASN A 210 -17.54 -15.31 2.16
CA ASN A 210 -18.58 -15.76 1.24
C ASN A 210 -18.06 -15.78 -0.21
N VAL A 211 -18.21 -16.93 -0.86
CA VAL A 211 -17.72 -17.19 -2.22
C VAL A 211 -18.33 -16.27 -3.29
N ARG A 212 -19.55 -15.76 -3.07
CA ARG A 212 -20.29 -14.97 -4.06
C ARG A 212 -19.83 -13.51 -4.14
N ASN A 213 -19.37 -12.93 -3.02
CA ASN A 213 -19.11 -11.49 -2.91
C ASN A 213 -17.87 -11.12 -2.08
N GLY A 214 -17.10 -12.11 -1.60
CA GLY A 214 -15.92 -11.91 -0.75
C GLY A 214 -16.21 -11.33 0.63
N ARG A 215 -17.49 -11.14 1.01
CA ARG A 215 -17.86 -10.50 2.29
C ARG A 215 -17.80 -11.52 3.43
N TRP A 216 -17.40 -11.05 4.60
CA TRP A 216 -17.09 -11.91 5.74
C TRP A 216 -18.23 -11.99 6.74
N GLN A 217 -18.41 -13.15 7.34
CA GLN A 217 -19.42 -13.39 8.37
C GLN A 217 -18.80 -14.11 9.57
N THR A 218 -19.18 -13.70 10.78
CA THR A 218 -18.82 -14.42 12.01
C THR A 218 -19.79 -15.56 12.29
N LEU A 219 -19.25 -16.76 12.47
CA LEU A 219 -19.97 -18.03 12.58
C LEU A 219 -19.57 -18.81 13.85
N ALA A 220 -20.40 -19.79 14.22
CA ALA A 220 -20.17 -20.61 15.41
C ALA A 220 -19.06 -21.65 15.18
N GLU A 221 -18.32 -21.98 16.25
CA GLU A 221 -17.18 -22.92 16.28
C GLU A 221 -17.44 -24.24 15.54
N HIS A 222 -18.65 -24.79 15.69
CA HIS A 222 -19.06 -26.12 15.22
C HIS A 222 -19.54 -26.13 13.76
N LYS A 223 -19.41 -25.03 13.01
CA LYS A 223 -19.76 -25.01 11.59
C LYS A 223 -18.67 -25.71 10.77
N GLU A 224 -19.05 -26.76 10.07
CA GLU A 224 -18.12 -27.46 9.17
C GLU A 224 -18.15 -26.81 7.80
N LEU A 225 -17.07 -26.13 7.42
CA LEU A 225 -16.88 -25.46 6.13
C LEU A 225 -15.58 -25.93 5.47
N GLU A 226 -15.54 -25.84 4.14
CA GLU A 226 -14.28 -25.78 3.39
C GLU A 226 -13.40 -24.62 3.91
N PHE A 227 -12.10 -24.65 3.65
CA PHE A 227 -11.19 -23.64 4.19
C PHE A 227 -9.99 -23.38 3.29
N VAL A 228 -9.33 -22.24 3.51
CA VAL A 228 -8.13 -21.85 2.76
C VAL A 228 -7.00 -21.65 3.76
N CYS A 229 -5.83 -22.25 3.47
CA CYS A 229 -4.59 -21.99 4.20
C CYS A 229 -3.76 -20.94 3.47
N SER A 230 -2.91 -20.18 4.19
CA SER A 230 -1.93 -19.28 3.58
C SER A 230 -0.57 -19.28 4.30
N TYR A 231 0.46 -18.85 3.59
CA TYR A 231 1.79 -18.53 4.14
C TYR A 231 2.51 -17.51 3.25
N ASP A 232 3.50 -16.81 3.81
CA ASP A 232 4.44 -15.98 3.05
C ASP A 232 5.66 -16.85 2.67
N PRO A 233 5.95 -17.07 1.37
CA PRO A 233 7.07 -17.90 0.92
C PRO A 233 8.45 -17.28 1.20
N LEU A 234 8.52 -15.98 1.56
CA LEU A 234 9.74 -15.28 1.97
C LEU A 234 9.91 -15.22 3.49
N SER A 235 8.91 -15.65 4.28
CA SER A 235 9.02 -15.71 5.73
C SER A 235 9.92 -16.87 6.17
N THR A 236 11.04 -16.53 6.82
CA THR A 236 12.06 -17.49 7.30
C THR A 236 11.71 -18.08 8.66
N THR A 237 10.55 -18.74 8.76
CA THR A 237 10.15 -19.52 9.93
C THR A 237 10.39 -21.02 9.73
N THR A 238 11.36 -21.56 10.47
CA THR A 238 11.70 -22.99 10.54
C THR A 238 10.47 -23.83 10.92
N PRO A 239 10.13 -24.90 10.18
CA PRO A 239 9.03 -25.78 10.56
C PRO A 239 9.34 -26.54 11.85
N ALA A 240 8.44 -26.45 12.83
CA ALA A 240 8.53 -27.26 14.05
C ALA A 240 8.28 -28.76 13.74
N PRO A 241 8.94 -29.69 14.46
CA PRO A 241 8.82 -31.11 14.18
C PRO A 241 7.44 -31.67 14.55
N THR A 242 6.82 -32.37 13.61
CA THR A 242 5.55 -33.10 13.79
C THR A 242 5.67 -34.12 14.93
N THR A 243 4.79 -34.06 15.92
CA THR A 243 4.64 -35.11 16.94
C THR A 243 3.21 -35.66 16.94
N THR A 244 3.09 -36.98 16.96
CA THR A 244 1.83 -37.71 16.80
C THR A 244 0.99 -37.65 18.08
N PRO A 245 -0.29 -37.24 18.04
CA PRO A 245 -1.14 -37.20 19.23
C PRO A 245 -1.58 -38.60 19.68
N THR A 246 -1.48 -38.87 20.98
CA THR A 246 -2.04 -40.07 21.63
C THR A 246 -3.35 -39.71 22.33
N THR A 247 -4.41 -40.48 22.04
CA THR A 247 -5.78 -40.22 22.48
C THR A 247 -5.99 -40.32 23.99
N VAL A 248 -6.59 -39.29 24.61
CA VAL A 248 -7.19 -39.37 25.95
C VAL A 248 -8.63 -38.86 25.88
N LYS A 249 -9.59 -39.68 26.30
CA LYS A 249 -11.02 -39.31 26.43
C LYS A 249 -11.27 -38.59 27.75
N THR A 250 -12.12 -37.56 27.74
CA THR A 250 -12.74 -37.00 28.96
C THR A 250 -14.22 -36.70 28.72
N THR A 251 -15.01 -36.86 29.78
CA THR A 251 -16.48 -37.01 29.76
C THR A 251 -17.23 -35.67 29.89
N THR A 252 -18.35 -35.56 29.16
CA THR A 252 -19.29 -34.43 29.20
C THR A 252 -20.04 -34.32 30.53
N VAL A 253 -20.24 -33.09 31.03
CA VAL A 253 -21.28 -32.76 32.03
C VAL A 253 -22.13 -31.61 31.51
N THR A 254 -23.43 -31.83 31.43
CA THR A 254 -24.43 -30.87 30.94
C THR A 254 -25.05 -30.10 32.10
N THR A 255 -25.27 -28.79 31.95
CA THR A 255 -26.16 -28.02 32.84
C THR A 255 -27.04 -27.09 32.01
N THR A 256 -28.32 -26.99 32.37
CA THR A 256 -29.43 -26.50 31.53
C THR A 256 -30.08 -25.25 32.12
N THR A 257 -30.83 -24.50 31.29
CA THR A 257 -31.94 -23.57 31.67
C THR A 257 -31.53 -22.22 32.32
N THR A 258 -32.22 -21.08 32.15
CA THR A 258 -33.55 -20.76 31.58
C THR A 258 -33.58 -19.36 30.92
N VAL A 259 -34.44 -19.14 29.93
CA VAL A 259 -34.68 -17.83 29.26
C VAL A 259 -35.83 -17.06 29.93
N LYS A 260 -35.76 -15.72 29.98
CA LYS A 260 -36.96 -14.86 30.11
C LYS A 260 -36.91 -13.67 29.13
N LYS A 261 -38.08 -13.27 28.64
CA LYS A 261 -38.32 -12.50 27.41
C LYS A 261 -39.13 -11.23 27.68
N THR A 262 -38.66 -10.08 27.18
CA THR A 262 -39.44 -8.84 26.95
C THR A 262 -38.74 -8.07 25.82
N THR A 263 -39.24 -8.08 24.58
CA THR A 263 -40.29 -7.21 23.99
C THR A 263 -39.91 -5.72 24.01
N ALA A 264 -39.88 -5.10 22.82
CA ALA A 264 -39.32 -3.77 22.54
C ALA A 264 -40.32 -2.83 21.85
N THR A 265 -40.05 -1.52 21.87
CA THR A 265 -40.73 -0.51 21.03
C THR A 265 -39.77 0.62 20.61
N THR A 266 -40.14 1.39 19.58
CA THR A 266 -39.21 2.01 18.59
C THR A 266 -39.53 3.51 18.34
N MET A 267 -38.57 4.32 17.83
CA MET A 267 -38.68 5.46 16.84
C MET A 267 -38.07 6.87 17.21
N THR A 268 -38.26 7.93 16.39
CA THR A 268 -37.50 9.23 16.13
C THR A 268 -37.68 10.44 17.09
N THR A 269 -36.85 11.52 17.22
CA THR A 269 -35.54 12.04 16.67
C THR A 269 -35.57 12.95 15.38
N PRO A 270 -35.01 14.22 15.31
CA PRO A 270 -34.33 14.81 14.08
C PRO A 270 -33.46 16.16 14.08
N LYS A 271 -32.11 16.12 13.87
CA LYS A 271 -31.18 16.89 12.92
C LYS A 271 -30.98 18.48 13.06
N PRO A 272 -29.96 19.25 12.48
CA PRO A 272 -28.54 19.11 11.99
C PRO A 272 -27.62 20.43 11.95
N THR A 273 -26.54 20.51 11.11
CA THR A 273 -25.82 21.67 10.39
C THR A 273 -25.64 23.13 10.94
N THR A 274 -24.65 24.02 10.61
CA THR A 274 -23.46 24.14 9.69
C THR A 274 -22.49 25.32 10.08
N THR A 275 -21.21 25.27 9.65
CA THR A 275 -20.23 26.39 9.41
C THR A 275 -19.78 27.29 10.58
N VAL A 276 -18.49 27.35 11.00
CA VAL A 276 -17.21 27.79 10.35
C VAL A 276 -16.88 29.28 10.56
N SER A 277 -15.69 29.57 11.12
CA SER A 277 -14.73 30.56 10.59
C SER A 277 -13.34 30.41 11.23
N THR A 278 -12.33 31.07 10.66
CA THR A 278 -10.88 30.75 10.78
C THR A 278 -10.05 32.01 11.09
N THR A 279 -9.00 31.92 11.92
CA THR A 279 -7.87 32.88 11.88
C THR A 279 -6.51 32.25 12.27
N THR A 280 -5.46 32.61 11.55
CA THR A 280 -4.03 32.28 11.69
C THR A 280 -3.35 33.03 12.87
N THR A 281 -2.09 32.81 13.33
CA THR A 281 -0.81 32.87 12.56
C THR A 281 0.44 32.47 13.41
N THR A 282 1.49 31.87 12.79
CA THR A 282 2.98 31.92 13.11
C THR A 282 3.55 31.53 14.50
N THR A 283 4.76 30.94 14.70
CA THR A 283 5.66 29.99 13.98
C THR A 283 6.98 29.80 14.77
N VAL A 284 7.43 28.56 15.08
CA VAL A 284 8.86 28.17 15.26
C VAL A 284 9.04 26.66 14.93
N PRO A 285 10.06 26.22 14.16
CA PRO A 285 10.29 24.81 13.79
C PRO A 285 11.58 24.21 14.47
N PRO A 286 11.92 22.92 14.36
CA PRO A 286 11.52 21.95 15.39
C PRO A 286 12.68 21.09 15.97
N THR A 287 12.57 20.70 17.24
CA THR A 287 13.32 19.55 17.77
C THR A 287 12.59 18.27 17.38
N THR A 288 13.27 17.34 16.71
CA THR A 288 12.67 16.08 16.22
C THR A 288 12.39 15.12 17.38
N THR A 289 11.24 15.29 18.02
CA THR A 289 10.67 14.35 18.99
C THR A 289 10.18 13.10 18.26
N ALA A 290 10.47 11.90 18.79
CA ALA A 290 9.96 10.66 18.23
C ALA A 290 8.43 10.67 18.22
N LYS A 291 7.83 10.41 17.05
CA LYS A 291 6.39 10.48 16.84
C LYS A 291 5.71 9.35 17.62
N ALA A 292 4.85 9.71 18.56
CA ALA A 292 4.17 8.80 19.47
C ALA A 292 2.77 9.34 19.76
N CYS A 293 1.76 8.47 19.89
CA CYS A 293 0.41 8.89 20.23
C CYS A 293 0.38 9.61 21.60
N PRO A 294 -0.47 10.64 21.77
CA PRO A 294 -0.70 11.24 23.08
C PRO A 294 -1.15 10.21 24.12
N ARG A 295 -0.81 10.46 25.39
CA ARG A 295 -1.07 9.54 26.49
C ARG A 295 -2.56 9.12 26.53
N GLY A 296 -2.80 7.81 26.47
CA GLY A 296 -4.15 7.23 26.50
C GLY A 296 -4.81 7.04 25.12
N PHE A 297 -4.18 7.48 24.03
CA PHE A 297 -4.66 7.21 22.68
C PHE A 297 -3.99 5.96 22.09
N THR A 298 -4.77 5.19 21.33
CA THR A 298 -4.34 3.98 20.60
C THR A 298 -4.08 4.30 19.13
N LEU A 299 -2.90 3.94 18.61
CA LEU A 299 -2.56 4.10 17.19
C LEU A 299 -3.38 3.15 16.30
N PHE A 300 -3.92 3.63 15.19
CA PHE A 300 -4.38 2.80 14.08
C PHE A 300 -3.53 3.08 12.83
N GLU A 301 -2.50 2.25 12.64
CA GLU A 301 -1.46 2.41 11.62
C GLU A 301 -1.97 2.68 10.19
N PRO A 302 -3.02 2.01 9.67
CA PRO A 302 -3.54 2.26 8.32
C PRO A 302 -4.09 3.67 8.10
N THR A 303 -4.45 4.38 9.17
CA THR A 303 -4.91 5.78 9.10
C THR A 303 -3.87 6.80 9.51
N GLN A 304 -2.76 6.35 10.13
CA GLN A 304 -1.80 7.22 10.82
C GLN A 304 -2.50 8.21 11.77
N LYS A 305 -3.52 7.72 12.50
CA LYS A 305 -4.25 8.47 13.53
C LYS A 305 -4.27 7.70 14.84
N CYS A 306 -4.28 8.44 15.94
CA CYS A 306 -4.42 7.93 17.29
C CYS A 306 -5.86 8.19 17.78
N TYR A 307 -6.45 7.25 18.52
CA TYR A 307 -7.86 7.30 18.94
C TYR A 307 -8.04 7.09 20.44
N ILE A 308 -9.01 7.76 21.06
CA ILE A 308 -9.39 7.60 22.47
C ILE A 308 -10.92 7.68 22.62
N VAL A 309 -11.46 7.05 23.66
CA VAL A 309 -12.87 7.17 24.06
C VAL A 309 -12.96 7.86 25.42
N LEU A 310 -13.64 9.01 25.47
CA LEU A 310 -13.88 9.77 26.70
C LEU A 310 -15.24 9.41 27.30
N VAL A 311 -15.31 9.22 28.62
CA VAL A 311 -16.53 8.79 29.34
C VAL A 311 -17.22 9.97 30.03
N TYR A 312 -18.54 9.97 30.05
CA TYR A 312 -19.35 11.01 30.67
C TYR A 312 -19.49 10.73 32.17
N GLY A 313 -19.30 11.76 33.01
CA GLY A 313 -19.60 11.74 34.45
C GLY A 313 -18.59 11.03 35.37
N ASN A 314 -17.82 10.04 34.89
CA ASN A 314 -16.88 9.26 35.71
C ASN A 314 -15.39 9.47 35.37
N ASP A 315 -15.05 10.44 34.53
CA ASP A 315 -13.67 10.83 34.23
C ASP A 315 -13.37 12.22 34.82
N SER A 316 -12.30 12.36 35.61
CA SER A 316 -11.67 13.67 35.89
C SER A 316 -11.19 14.37 34.61
N ASP A 317 -11.01 13.56 33.57
CA ASP A 317 -10.54 13.94 32.25
C ASP A 317 -11.66 14.55 31.37
N TYR A 318 -12.94 14.35 31.72
CA TYR A 318 -14.07 14.90 30.98
C TYR A 318 -14.18 16.42 31.17
N PRO A 319 -13.86 17.26 30.17
CA PRO A 319 -13.89 18.70 30.37
C PRO A 319 -15.32 19.23 30.47
N VAL A 320 -15.54 20.07 31.48
CA VAL A 320 -16.63 21.04 31.46
C VAL A 320 -16.35 22.02 30.33
N VAL A 321 -17.31 22.18 29.43
CA VAL A 321 -17.22 23.09 28.28
C VAL A 321 -18.22 24.24 28.49
N PRO A 322 -17.82 25.51 28.27
CA PRO A 322 -18.74 26.64 28.35
C PRO A 322 -19.93 26.52 27.38
N ASP A 323 -21.11 26.98 27.80
CA ASP A 323 -22.33 26.90 26.98
C ASP A 323 -22.34 27.85 25.77
N ASP A 324 -21.45 28.85 25.73
CA ASP A 324 -21.29 29.86 24.68
C ASP A 324 -20.18 29.53 23.67
N ALA A 325 -19.49 28.40 23.82
CA ALA A 325 -18.30 28.08 23.03
C ALA A 325 -18.61 27.87 21.52
N PRO A 326 -17.77 28.38 20.60
CA PRO A 326 -18.08 28.47 19.16
C PRO A 326 -18.17 27.11 18.45
N PHE A 327 -18.88 27.12 17.30
CA PHE A 327 -19.44 26.07 16.40
C PHE A 327 -18.94 24.60 16.45
N LEU A 328 -17.81 24.27 17.05
CA LEU A 328 -17.55 22.91 17.50
C LEU A 328 -18.75 22.42 18.33
N THR A 329 -19.24 21.20 18.07
CA THR A 329 -20.25 20.58 18.93
C THR A 329 -19.64 20.30 20.31
N LYS A 330 -20.46 20.14 21.36
CA LYS A 330 -19.97 19.86 22.73
C LYS A 330 -19.01 18.66 22.75
N GLU A 331 -19.26 17.67 21.90
CA GLU A 331 -18.42 16.50 21.66
C GLU A 331 -17.04 16.86 21.05
N ASN A 332 -16.99 17.72 20.03
CA ASN A 332 -15.69 18.14 19.46
C ASN A 332 -14.91 19.06 20.40
N GLN A 333 -15.59 19.88 21.21
CA GLN A 333 -14.95 20.72 22.23
C GLN A 333 -14.28 19.87 23.33
N ARG A 334 -14.86 18.71 23.67
CA ARG A 334 -14.23 17.74 24.59
C ARG A 334 -12.97 17.11 23.99
N CYS A 335 -13.00 16.73 22.72
CA CYS A 335 -11.81 16.24 22.02
C CYS A 335 -10.72 17.33 21.89
N ALA A 336 -11.12 18.59 21.66
CA ALA A 336 -10.19 19.70 21.45
C ALA A 336 -9.26 19.97 22.65
N LYS A 337 -9.68 19.68 23.89
CA LYS A 337 -8.81 19.74 25.09
C LYS A 337 -7.56 18.86 24.95
N TYR A 338 -7.64 17.77 24.20
CA TYR A 338 -6.54 16.83 23.96
C TYR A 338 -5.80 17.10 22.63
N GLY A 339 -6.07 18.23 21.96
CA GLY A 339 -5.59 18.49 20.61
C GLY A 339 -6.23 17.59 19.53
N ALA A 340 -7.33 16.93 19.86
CA ALA A 340 -8.03 15.98 19.01
C ALA A 340 -9.36 16.54 18.47
N THR A 341 -9.91 15.89 17.44
CA THR A 341 -11.27 16.13 16.94
C THR A 341 -12.15 14.90 17.16
N VAL A 342 -13.47 14.98 16.96
CA VAL A 342 -14.32 13.77 16.97
C VAL A 342 -13.94 12.86 15.79
N ALA A 343 -13.78 11.57 16.06
CA ALA A 343 -13.32 10.60 15.09
C ALA A 343 -14.25 10.46 13.86
N THR A 344 -13.65 10.45 12.67
CA THR A 344 -14.30 10.17 11.38
C THR A 344 -13.98 8.74 10.93
N VAL A 345 -14.89 8.09 10.19
CA VAL A 345 -14.81 6.63 9.94
C VAL A 345 -14.92 6.30 8.46
N HIS A 346 -13.78 5.98 7.84
CA HIS A 346 -13.66 5.76 6.39
C HIS A 346 -13.52 4.28 5.97
N SER A 347 -13.54 3.35 6.92
CA SER A 347 -13.45 1.92 6.64
C SER A 347 -14.10 1.07 7.72
N SER A 348 -14.46 -0.16 7.36
CA SER A 348 -14.89 -1.18 8.32
C SER A 348 -13.80 -1.55 9.32
N GLY A 349 -12.52 -1.58 8.91
CA GLY A 349 -11.42 -1.86 9.83
C GLY A 349 -11.32 -0.82 10.95
N LEU A 350 -11.43 0.47 10.60
CA LEU A 350 -11.51 1.54 11.60
C LEU A 350 -12.78 1.41 12.45
N ASN A 351 -13.94 1.17 11.83
CA ASN A 351 -15.19 0.95 12.54
C ASN A 351 -15.08 -0.14 13.61
N ASP A 352 -14.50 -1.30 13.28
CA ASP A 352 -14.37 -2.44 14.19
C ASP A 352 -13.39 -2.19 15.34
N ILE A 353 -12.38 -1.34 15.12
CA ILE A 353 -11.45 -0.89 16.15
C ILE A 353 -12.11 0.11 17.08
N LEU A 354 -12.82 1.11 16.55
CA LEU A 354 -13.57 2.06 17.38
C LEU A 354 -14.62 1.34 18.24
N ARG A 355 -15.35 0.38 17.67
CA ARG A 355 -16.26 -0.52 18.41
C ARG A 355 -15.56 -1.17 19.62
N SER A 356 -14.35 -1.68 19.40
CA SER A 356 -13.55 -2.37 20.42
C SER A 356 -13.06 -1.41 21.50
N LEU A 357 -12.54 -0.23 21.13
CA LEU A 357 -12.12 0.82 22.07
C LEU A 357 -13.29 1.31 22.94
N ILE A 358 -14.49 1.43 22.36
CA ILE A 358 -15.71 1.77 23.12
C ILE A 358 -16.03 0.62 24.09
N TYR A 359 -16.01 -0.63 23.63
CA TYR A 359 -16.29 -1.79 24.50
C TYR A 359 -15.31 -1.87 25.69
N GLU A 360 -14.01 -1.73 25.43
CA GLU A 360 -12.98 -1.73 26.48
C GLU A 360 -13.12 -0.57 27.46
N ARG A 361 -13.50 0.63 26.99
CA ARG A 361 -13.64 1.80 27.86
C ARG A 361 -14.88 1.73 28.77
N PHE A 362 -16.00 1.20 28.29
CA PHE A 362 -17.24 1.10 29.06
C PHE A 362 -17.40 -0.24 29.81
N ASN A 363 -16.70 -1.29 29.39
CA ASN A 363 -16.86 -2.66 29.86
C ASN A 363 -18.33 -3.18 29.78
N ASP A 364 -19.12 -2.63 28.86
CA ASP A 364 -20.57 -2.86 28.74
C ASP A 364 -21.07 -2.48 27.31
N THR A 365 -22.30 -2.84 26.94
CA THR A 365 -22.93 -2.59 25.63
C THR A 365 -23.39 -1.14 25.46
N ARG A 366 -22.46 -0.21 25.56
CA ARG A 366 -22.67 1.24 25.48
C ARG A 366 -22.39 1.80 24.09
N TYR A 367 -22.49 3.12 23.97
CA TYR A 367 -22.31 3.81 22.71
C TYR A 367 -21.62 5.16 22.91
N ALA A 368 -20.66 5.46 22.03
CA ALA A 368 -19.90 6.70 22.03
C ALA A 368 -20.13 7.47 20.72
N THR A 369 -20.19 8.79 20.82
CA THR A 369 -20.40 9.67 19.67
C THR A 369 -19.23 9.64 18.69
N ILE A 370 -19.53 9.54 17.40
CA ILE A 370 -18.57 9.68 16.30
C ILE A 370 -18.90 10.94 15.47
N GLY A 371 -17.94 11.40 14.68
CA GLY A 371 -17.97 12.69 13.98
C GLY A 371 -18.93 12.78 12.80
N LEU A 372 -19.83 11.80 12.60
CA LEU A 372 -20.83 11.88 11.55
C LEU A 372 -21.98 12.76 12.05
N ARG A 373 -22.11 13.94 11.43
CA ARG A 373 -23.29 14.80 11.59
C ARG A 373 -24.20 14.66 10.39
N ASN A 374 -25.46 14.98 10.58
CA ASN A 374 -26.33 15.27 9.45
C ASN A 374 -26.16 16.72 8.97
N ILE A 375 -26.50 16.96 7.69
CA ILE A 375 -26.50 18.28 7.06
C ILE A 375 -27.82 18.72 6.38
N ASP A 376 -28.84 17.86 6.31
CA ASP A 376 -30.23 18.20 5.91
C ASP A 376 -31.30 17.39 6.69
N MET A 377 -32.16 18.04 7.49
CA MET A 377 -33.25 17.35 8.23
C MET A 377 -34.38 16.88 7.32
N LYS A 378 -34.62 17.62 6.23
CA LYS A 378 -35.94 17.71 5.60
C LYS A 378 -36.21 16.52 4.68
N THR A 379 -35.16 15.81 4.30
CA THR A 379 -35.20 14.58 3.51
C THR A 379 -35.18 13.35 4.42
N ILE A 380 -36.04 12.36 4.10
CA ILE A 380 -36.08 11.07 4.79
C ILE A 380 -34.74 10.34 4.54
N GLY A 381 -34.12 9.81 5.60
CA GLY A 381 -32.73 9.33 5.60
C GLY A 381 -31.71 10.46 5.76
N GLY A 382 -31.89 11.57 5.04
CA GLY A 382 -31.14 12.82 5.09
C GLY A 382 -29.68 12.74 4.65
N LYS A 383 -29.07 13.91 4.46
CA LYS A 383 -27.71 14.05 3.89
C LYS A 383 -26.65 14.08 5.00
N TRP A 384 -25.72 13.14 5.02
CA TRP A 384 -24.66 13.04 6.04
C TRP A 384 -23.38 13.79 5.62
N ALA A 385 -22.58 14.24 6.59
CA ALA A 385 -21.22 14.72 6.37
C ALA A 385 -20.36 14.50 7.61
N TRP A 386 -19.08 14.19 7.40
CA TRP A 386 -18.10 14.08 8.49
C TRP A 386 -17.77 15.44 9.11
N PHE A 387 -17.31 15.42 10.36
CA PHE A 387 -17.02 16.63 11.12
C PHE A 387 -15.96 17.50 10.42
N ASP A 388 -14.88 16.86 9.98
CA ASP A 388 -13.72 17.42 9.27
C ASP A 388 -13.98 17.82 7.80
N GLY A 389 -15.17 17.51 7.26
CA GLY A 389 -15.52 17.78 5.85
C GLY A 389 -15.00 16.76 4.84
N SER A 390 -14.43 15.64 5.30
CA SER A 390 -14.07 14.49 4.45
C SER A 390 -15.29 13.86 3.76
N ALA A 391 -15.02 13.06 2.71
CA ALA A 391 -16.06 12.38 1.95
C ALA A 391 -16.77 11.31 2.79
N THR A 392 -18.10 11.23 2.72
CA THR A 392 -18.88 10.11 3.28
C THR A 392 -18.83 8.92 2.32
N ASP A 393 -17.70 8.23 2.35
CA ASP A 393 -17.35 7.03 1.59
C ASP A 393 -17.78 5.71 2.28
N TYR A 394 -17.85 5.72 3.61
CA TYR A 394 -18.26 4.60 4.44
C TYR A 394 -19.45 4.95 5.34
N LEU A 395 -20.44 4.05 5.43
CA LEU A 395 -21.60 4.16 6.31
C LEU A 395 -21.92 2.79 6.94
N ASN A 396 -22.14 2.73 8.25
CA ASN A 396 -22.45 1.48 8.98
C ASN A 396 -23.67 1.59 9.91
N PHE A 397 -24.80 2.08 9.38
CA PHE A 397 -26.03 2.21 10.16
C PHE A 397 -26.60 0.84 10.58
N GLY A 398 -27.07 0.77 11.83
CA GLY A 398 -27.78 -0.41 12.33
C GLY A 398 -29.13 -0.62 11.64
N ASN A 399 -29.73 -1.80 11.83
CA ASN A 399 -31.06 -2.07 11.26
C ASN A 399 -32.10 -1.06 11.78
N MET A 400 -32.95 -0.55 10.87
CA MET A 400 -33.87 0.58 11.08
C MET A 400 -33.19 1.94 11.36
N PHE A 401 -31.89 2.09 11.09
CA PHE A 401 -31.17 3.36 11.12
C PHE A 401 -30.65 3.74 9.72
N PRO A 402 -30.38 5.03 9.42
CA PRO A 402 -30.60 6.17 10.31
C PRO A 402 -32.10 6.44 10.48
N LYS A 403 -32.52 6.56 11.74
CA LYS A 403 -33.73 7.32 12.05
C LYS A 403 -33.33 8.79 11.83
N THR A 404 -34.26 9.72 11.62
CA THR A 404 -33.83 11.12 11.46
C THR A 404 -33.13 11.57 12.75
N GLY A 405 -31.84 11.90 12.79
CA GLY A 405 -31.18 12.36 14.03
C GLY A 405 -29.90 13.16 13.83
N ASP A 406 -29.62 14.02 14.81
CA ASP A 406 -28.54 15.01 14.81
C ASP A 406 -27.16 14.36 14.88
N PHE A 407 -26.99 13.46 15.84
CA PHE A 407 -25.72 12.84 16.18
C PHE A 407 -25.77 11.34 15.95
N ILE A 408 -24.59 10.82 15.62
CA ILE A 408 -24.37 9.39 15.46
C ILE A 408 -23.49 8.90 16.60
N ALA A 409 -23.96 7.86 17.28
CA ALA A 409 -23.13 7.09 18.20
C ALA A 409 -22.89 5.70 17.62
N GLN A 410 -21.67 5.19 17.82
CA GLN A 410 -21.33 3.82 17.50
C GLN A 410 -21.59 2.93 18.72
N THR A 411 -22.24 1.80 18.50
CA THR A 411 -22.47 0.76 19.53
C THR A 411 -21.22 -0.08 19.78
N SER A 412 -20.88 -0.34 21.04
CA SER A 412 -19.74 -1.19 21.43
C SER A 412 -19.95 -2.67 21.11
N SER A 413 -21.22 -3.11 21.07
CA SER A 413 -21.57 -4.48 20.74
C SER A 413 -21.34 -4.78 19.26
N GLN A 414 -22.08 -4.14 18.36
CA GLN A 414 -22.08 -4.52 16.94
C GLN A 414 -21.30 -3.56 16.04
N GLY A 415 -20.78 -2.45 16.57
CA GLY A 415 -20.10 -1.43 15.78
C GLY A 415 -21.04 -0.64 14.87
N PHE A 416 -22.35 -0.92 14.92
CA PHE A 416 -23.38 -0.21 14.17
C PHE A 416 -23.61 1.18 14.72
N TRP A 417 -23.98 2.05 13.80
CA TRP A 417 -24.26 3.45 14.04
C TRP A 417 -25.74 3.66 14.31
N VAL A 418 -26.03 4.28 15.44
CA VAL A 418 -27.37 4.66 15.88
C VAL A 418 -27.49 6.18 15.94
N THR A 419 -28.62 6.69 15.51
CA THR A 419 -28.94 8.12 15.53
C THR A 419 -29.62 8.49 16.84
N TYR A 420 -29.18 9.58 17.49
CA TYR A 420 -29.73 10.02 18.77
C TYR A 420 -29.84 11.56 18.86
N THR A 421 -30.61 12.06 19.83
CA THR A 421 -30.77 13.49 20.19
C THR A 421 -29.98 13.82 21.46
N HIS A 422 -29.66 15.10 21.69
CA HIS A 422 -28.96 15.58 22.91
C HIS A 422 -29.59 15.18 24.27
N THR A 423 -30.80 14.62 24.28
CA THR A 423 -31.53 14.15 25.46
C THR A 423 -31.40 12.65 25.73
N ALA A 424 -30.83 11.87 24.81
CA ALA A 424 -30.53 10.46 25.03
C ALA A 424 -29.23 10.30 25.84
N PRO A 425 -29.09 9.23 26.65
CA PRO A 425 -27.89 9.01 27.46
C PRO A 425 -26.73 8.49 26.60
N ASN A 426 -26.13 9.36 25.78
CA ASN A 426 -24.80 9.09 25.25
C ASN A 426 -23.81 9.07 26.42
N GLU A 427 -22.94 8.07 26.45
CA GLU A 427 -22.05 7.85 27.59
C GLU A 427 -20.60 8.24 27.29
N GLY A 428 -20.30 8.61 26.04
CA GLY A 428 -18.98 9.05 25.63
C GLY A 428 -18.89 9.68 24.25
N VAL A 429 -17.66 10.06 23.89
CA VAL A 429 -17.26 10.52 22.56
C VAL A 429 -15.96 9.83 22.15
N VAL A 430 -15.86 9.44 20.88
CA VAL A 430 -14.62 8.95 20.27
C VAL A 430 -13.86 10.14 19.68
N CYS A 431 -12.64 10.34 20.12
CA CYS A 431 -11.75 11.39 19.63
C CYS A 431 -10.60 10.79 18.81
N SER A 432 -10.12 11.53 17.81
CA SER A 432 -8.96 11.19 16.99
C SER A 432 -8.02 12.37 16.84
N VAL A 433 -6.72 12.09 16.79
CA VAL A 433 -5.65 13.04 16.45
C VAL A 433 -4.74 12.39 15.41
N ASP A 434 -4.15 13.17 14.52
CA ASP A 434 -3.13 12.66 13.61
C ASP A 434 -1.91 12.19 14.44
N PHE A 435 -1.39 11.00 14.11
CA PHE A 435 -0.13 10.50 14.66
C PHE A 435 0.99 11.44 14.25
#